data_AF-A0A3Q2PQA1-F1
#
_entry.id   AF-A0A3Q2PQA1-F1
#
_cell.length_a   1.000
_cell.length_b   1.000
_cell.length_c   1.000
_cell.angle_alpha   90.00
_cell.angle_beta   90.00
_cell.angle_gamma   90.00
#
_symmetry.space_group_name_H-M   'P 1'
#
loop_
_entity.id
_entity.type
_entity.pdbx_description
1 polymer ?
#
loop_
_entity_poly.entity_id
_entity_poly.type
_entity_poly.pdbx_seq_one_letter_code
_entity_poly.pdbx_strand_id
1 'polypeptide(L)'
;LSGLSQLSQAVLLALPLRRFDTSPPAPGIPSPCPEKFSGDSGDCGGFLFQCSLAFNQSPHLFRHDVSKIAYILRLLTGRALKWAESRFPDRQQFGCTFSDFVSEFKMVFAAESDETTDSRHF
;
A
#
# COMPACT_ATOMS: atom_id res chain seq x y z
N LEU A 1 -46.37 43.59 22.20
CA LEU A 1 -45.62 44.86 22.30
C LEU A 1 -44.19 44.46 22.62
N SER A 2 -43.16 44.57 21.80
CA SER A 2 -42.86 45.02 20.44
C SER A 2 -41.58 44.23 20.07
N GLY A 3 -41.33 43.79 18.85
CA GLY A 3 -41.00 44.64 17.71
C GLY A 3 -39.70 44.07 17.09
N LEU A 4 -39.71 43.97 15.77
CA LEU A 4 -38.82 43.18 14.91
C LEU A 4 -37.40 43.75 14.74
N SER A 5 -36.53 42.86 14.24
CA SER A 5 -35.43 43.10 13.29
C SER A 5 -34.02 43.16 13.85
N GLN A 6 -33.22 42.11 13.58
CA GLN A 6 -32.13 42.27 12.60
C GLN A 6 -31.72 40.92 11.99
N LEU A 7 -31.80 40.84 10.65
CA LEU A 7 -31.35 39.74 9.81
C LEU A 7 -29.82 39.75 9.72
N SER A 8 -29.16 38.58 9.83
CA SER A 8 -27.95 38.32 9.04
C SER A 8 -27.65 36.83 8.91
N GLN A 9 -28.13 36.31 7.78
CA GLN A 9 -27.43 35.39 6.87
C GLN A 9 -27.20 33.94 7.28
N ALA A 10 -28.00 33.12 6.60
CA ALA A 10 -27.80 31.70 6.38
C ALA A 10 -26.40 31.41 5.82
N VAL A 11 -25.62 30.62 6.55
CA VAL A 11 -24.54 29.84 5.95
C VAL A 11 -25.06 28.43 5.74
N LEU A 12 -25.93 28.29 4.74
CA LEU A 12 -26.15 26.99 4.07
C LEU A 12 -24.83 26.63 3.41
N LEU A 13 -23.99 25.86 4.11
CA LEU A 13 -22.78 25.26 3.53
C LEU A 13 -23.21 24.21 2.50
N ALA A 14 -23.54 24.70 1.31
CA ALA A 14 -23.56 23.91 0.10
C ALA A 14 -22.14 23.42 -0.14
N LEU A 15 -21.85 22.19 0.27
CA LEU A 15 -20.68 21.47 -0.22
C LEU A 15 -20.85 21.33 -1.73
N PRO A 16 -19.96 21.88 -2.57
CA PRO A 16 -19.94 21.46 -3.96
C PRO A 16 -19.53 19.98 -3.97
N LEU A 17 -20.46 19.10 -4.37
CA LEU A 17 -20.11 17.75 -4.78
C LEU A 17 -18.97 17.89 -5.79
N ARG A 18 -17.78 17.38 -5.42
CA ARG A 18 -16.63 17.34 -6.32
C ARG A 18 -17.06 16.58 -7.56
N ARG A 19 -17.27 17.31 -8.65
CA ARG A 19 -17.40 16.71 -9.98
C ARG A 19 -16.08 15.98 -10.22
N PHE A 20 -16.15 14.69 -10.50
CA PHE A 20 -15.03 13.97 -11.07
C PHE A 20 -14.79 14.59 -12.45
N ASP A 21 -13.89 15.55 -12.49
CA ASP A 21 -13.44 16.16 -13.73
C ASP A 21 -12.80 15.06 -14.56
N THR A 22 -13.47 14.71 -15.66
CA THR A 22 -13.00 13.72 -16.63
C THR A 22 -12.02 14.44 -17.56
N SER A 23 -10.87 14.84 -17.00
CA SER A 23 -9.73 15.30 -17.79
C SER A 23 -8.93 14.07 -18.21
N PRO A 24 -8.50 13.93 -19.48
CA PRO A 24 -7.62 12.84 -19.87
C PRO A 24 -6.36 12.90 -18.99
N PRO A 25 -5.87 11.76 -18.48
CA PRO A 25 -4.65 11.78 -17.67
C PRO A 25 -3.54 12.34 -18.56
N ALA A 26 -2.99 13.49 -18.15
CA ALA A 26 -1.65 13.87 -18.58
C ALA A 26 -0.73 12.64 -18.37
N PRO A 27 0.36 12.46 -19.16
CA PRO A 27 1.38 11.45 -18.85
C PRO A 27 1.97 11.77 -17.48
N GLY A 28 1.27 11.32 -16.44
CA GLY A 28 1.56 11.60 -15.06
C GLY A 28 2.79 10.79 -14.75
N ILE A 29 3.86 11.47 -14.37
CA ILE A 29 4.98 10.84 -13.69
C ILE A 29 4.34 10.02 -12.55
N PRO A 30 4.42 8.68 -12.57
CA PRO A 30 3.75 7.87 -11.57
C PRO A 30 4.21 8.31 -10.18
N SER A 31 3.24 8.55 -9.30
CA SER A 31 3.47 8.86 -7.89
C SER A 31 4.50 7.90 -7.28
N PRO A 32 5.36 8.33 -6.33
CA PRO A 32 6.45 7.55 -5.73
C PRO A 32 5.99 6.36 -4.86
N CYS A 33 4.76 5.88 -5.02
CA CYS A 33 4.27 4.69 -4.34
C CYS A 33 4.82 3.45 -5.04
N PRO A 34 5.39 2.48 -4.30
CA PRO A 34 5.84 1.21 -4.87
C PRO A 34 4.72 0.53 -5.62
N GLU A 35 5.11 -0.27 -6.60
CA GLU A 35 4.18 -1.07 -7.38
C GLU A 35 3.43 -2.07 -6.48
N LYS A 36 2.18 -2.37 -6.82
CA LYS A 36 1.40 -3.39 -6.11
C LYS A 36 1.99 -4.77 -6.37
N PHE A 37 2.00 -5.63 -5.35
CA PHE A 37 2.57 -6.97 -5.43
C PHE A 37 1.47 -8.03 -5.37
N SER A 38 1.28 -8.79 -6.46
CA SER A 38 0.30 -9.89 -6.51
C SER A 38 0.81 -11.19 -5.88
N GLY A 39 2.13 -11.38 -5.87
CA GLY A 39 2.76 -12.64 -5.44
C GLY A 39 2.68 -13.77 -6.46
N ASP A 40 2.28 -13.51 -7.71
CA ASP A 40 2.13 -14.54 -8.75
C ASP A 40 3.31 -14.63 -9.74
N SER A 41 4.05 -13.55 -9.99
CA SER A 41 5.11 -13.50 -11.02
C SER A 41 6.11 -12.34 -10.84
N GLY A 42 6.29 -11.86 -9.61
CA GLY A 42 7.07 -10.65 -9.32
C GLY A 42 8.40 -10.93 -8.60
N ASP A 43 9.41 -10.10 -8.89
CA ASP A 43 10.64 -10.04 -8.11
C ASP A 43 10.32 -9.52 -6.69
N CYS A 44 10.13 -10.46 -5.75
CA CYS A 44 9.95 -10.18 -4.33
C CYS A 44 11.08 -9.28 -3.78
N GLY A 45 12.30 -9.42 -4.31
CA GLY A 45 13.46 -8.60 -3.96
C GLY A 45 13.25 -7.14 -4.36
N GLY A 46 12.92 -6.91 -5.63
CA GLY A 46 12.62 -5.58 -6.18
C GLY A 46 11.47 -4.88 -5.44
N PHE A 47 10.39 -5.59 -5.10
CA PHE A 47 9.29 -5.04 -4.32
C PHE A 47 9.73 -4.59 -2.90
N LEU A 48 10.48 -5.43 -2.19
CA LEU A 48 10.99 -5.09 -0.86
C LEU A 48 12.00 -3.93 -0.90
N PHE A 49 12.80 -3.86 -1.97
CA PHE A 49 13.72 -2.75 -2.19
C PHE A 49 12.96 -1.41 -2.34
N GLN A 50 11.90 -1.37 -3.15
CA GLN A 50 11.06 -0.18 -3.29
C GLN A 50 10.41 0.23 -1.95
N CYS A 51 9.95 -0.73 -1.15
CA CYS A 51 9.41 -0.45 0.18
C CYS A 51 10.47 0.17 1.11
N SER A 52 11.71 -0.35 1.08
CA SER A 52 12.84 0.19 1.84
C SER A 52 13.15 1.64 1.45
N LEU A 53 13.11 1.97 0.16
CA LEU A 53 13.28 3.34 -0.31
C LEU A 53 12.21 4.28 0.26
N ALA A 54 10.94 3.86 0.26
CA ALA A 54 9.86 4.64 0.85
C ALA A 54 10.05 4.84 2.37
N PHE A 55 10.59 3.84 3.07
CA PHE A 55 10.90 3.98 4.50
C PHE A 55 11.99 5.01 4.76
N ASN A 56 13.03 4.99 3.94
CA ASN A 56 14.15 5.94 4.03
C ASN A 56 13.75 7.38 3.69
N GLN A 57 12.76 7.56 2.81
CA GLN A 57 12.21 8.88 2.49
C GLN A 57 11.39 9.49 3.63
N SER A 58 10.85 8.68 4.54
CA SER A 58 9.97 9.16 5.62
C SER A 58 10.22 8.39 6.93
N PRO A 59 11.44 8.43 7.49
CA PRO A 59 11.84 7.59 8.62
C PRO A 59 10.98 7.80 9.86
N HIS A 60 10.43 9.01 10.05
CA HIS A 60 9.54 9.32 11.16
C HIS A 60 8.21 8.53 11.11
N LEU A 61 7.69 8.22 9.91
CA LEU A 61 6.46 7.44 9.73
C LEU A 61 6.71 5.94 9.92
N PHE A 62 7.94 5.49 9.67
CA PHE A 62 8.35 4.08 9.69
C PHE A 62 9.28 3.74 10.85
N ARG A 63 9.14 4.46 11.98
CA ARG A 63 9.90 4.18 13.21
C ARG A 63 9.53 2.82 13.81
N HIS A 64 8.29 2.39 13.66
CA HIS A 64 7.77 1.16 14.26
C HIS A 64 7.56 0.07 13.20
N ASP A 65 7.76 -1.17 13.61
CA ASP A 65 7.58 -2.35 12.75
C ASP A 65 6.14 -2.43 12.22
N VAL A 66 5.15 -2.11 13.06
CA VAL A 66 3.74 -2.07 12.67
C VAL A 66 3.52 -1.14 11.48
N SER A 67 4.13 0.04 11.46
CA SER A 67 4.00 0.98 10.34
C SER A 67 4.60 0.44 9.04
N LYS A 68 5.73 -0.27 9.12
CA LYS A 68 6.39 -0.88 7.96
C LYS A 68 5.61 -2.08 7.42
N ILE A 69 5.12 -2.95 8.32
CA ILE A 69 4.32 -4.12 7.95
C ILE A 69 3.01 -3.65 7.30
N ALA A 70 2.27 -2.75 7.95
CA ALA A 70 1.04 -2.17 7.40
C ALA A 70 1.29 -1.50 6.03
N TYR A 71 2.49 -0.94 5.84
CA TYR A 71 2.87 -0.37 4.56
C TYR A 71 2.97 -1.40 3.45
N ILE A 72 3.63 -2.51 3.71
CA ILE A 72 3.75 -3.59 2.73
C ILE A 72 2.38 -4.21 2.47
N LEU A 73 1.60 -4.49 3.53
CA LEU A 73 0.29 -5.11 3.40
C LEU A 73 -0.67 -4.31 2.50
N ARG A 74 -0.66 -2.97 2.56
CA ARG A 74 -1.53 -2.15 1.70
C ARG A 74 -1.20 -2.23 0.21
N LEU A 75 0.02 -2.66 -0.11
CA LEU A 75 0.51 -2.80 -1.48
C LEU A 75 0.28 -4.21 -2.03
N LEU A 76 -0.19 -5.15 -1.20
CA LEU A 76 -0.46 -6.51 -1.63
C LEU A 76 -1.78 -6.59 -2.41
N THR A 77 -1.78 -7.48 -3.39
CA THR A 77 -2.94 -7.87 -4.20
C THR A 77 -2.92 -9.37 -4.42
N GLY A 78 -3.96 -9.92 -5.06
CA GLY A 78 -3.96 -11.31 -5.52
C GLY A 78 -3.61 -12.33 -4.44
N ARG A 79 -2.65 -13.22 -4.75
CA ARG A 79 -2.18 -14.29 -3.86
C ARG A 79 -1.53 -13.74 -2.58
N ALA A 80 -0.73 -12.68 -2.70
CA ALA A 80 -0.04 -12.06 -1.58
C ALA A 80 -1.03 -11.46 -0.56
N LEU A 81 -2.10 -10.83 -1.04
CA LEU A 81 -3.14 -10.30 -0.14
C LEU A 81 -3.88 -11.42 0.60
N LYS A 82 -4.22 -12.52 -0.09
CA LYS A 82 -4.85 -13.69 0.55
C LYS A 82 -3.97 -14.33 1.63
N TRP A 83 -2.67 -14.43 1.36
CA TRP A 83 -1.70 -14.89 2.37
C TRP A 83 -1.70 -13.95 3.59
N ALA A 84 -1.67 -12.63 3.37
CA ALA A 84 -1.67 -11.67 4.46
C ALA A 84 -2.96 -11.71 5.30
N GLU A 85 -4.13 -11.84 4.68
CA GLU A 85 -5.41 -11.98 5.38
C GLU A 85 -5.47 -13.22 6.27
N SER A 86 -4.86 -14.33 5.81
CA SER A 86 -4.73 -15.57 6.59
C SER A 86 -3.74 -15.41 7.74
N ARG A 87 -2.59 -14.76 7.49
CA ARG A 87 -1.50 -14.61 8.45
C ARG A 87 -1.76 -13.58 9.56
N PHE A 88 -2.54 -12.55 9.25
CA PHE A 88 -2.84 -11.42 10.15
C PHE A 88 -4.35 -11.18 10.27
N PRO A 89 -5.07 -12.04 11.03
CA PRO A 89 -6.51 -11.86 11.23
C PRO A 89 -6.83 -10.58 12.03
N ASP A 90 -5.92 -10.13 12.89
CA ASP A 90 -5.99 -8.83 13.56
C ASP A 90 -5.20 -7.78 12.76
N ARG A 91 -5.91 -6.76 12.26
CA ARG A 91 -5.36 -5.69 11.41
C ARG A 91 -4.60 -4.61 12.20
N GLN A 92 -4.70 -4.61 13.53
CA GLN A 92 -4.07 -3.61 14.40
C GLN A 92 -2.82 -4.16 15.09
N GLN A 93 -2.70 -5.49 15.21
CA GLN A 93 -1.61 -6.15 15.93
C GLN A 93 -1.04 -7.32 15.12
N PHE A 94 0.16 -7.14 14.54
CA PHE A 94 0.79 -8.20 13.72
C PHE A 94 1.53 -9.27 14.53
N GLY A 95 1.93 -8.97 15.76
CA GLY A 95 2.56 -9.93 16.67
C GLY A 95 3.96 -10.41 16.26
N CYS A 96 4.63 -9.73 15.34
CA CYS A 96 5.99 -10.06 14.88
C CYS A 96 6.81 -8.80 14.64
N THR A 97 8.14 -8.95 14.59
CA THR A 97 9.03 -7.86 14.18
C THR A 97 9.01 -7.70 12.67
N PHE A 98 9.49 -6.54 12.18
CA PHE A 98 9.63 -6.34 10.73
C PHE A 98 10.60 -7.35 10.09
N SER A 99 11.64 -7.76 10.82
CA SER A 99 12.61 -8.76 10.34
C SER A 99 11.95 -10.14 10.15
N ASP A 100 11.16 -10.57 11.14
CA ASP A 100 10.45 -11.85 11.08
C ASP A 100 9.45 -11.86 9.92
N PHE A 101 8.70 -10.76 9.77
CA PHE A 101 7.79 -10.56 8.65
C PHE A 101 8.51 -10.69 7.30
N VAL A 102 9.64 -10.01 7.10
CA VAL A 102 10.38 -10.06 5.82
C VAL A 102 10.93 -11.45 5.55
N SER A 103 11.40 -12.15 6.57
CA SER A 103 11.88 -13.53 6.45
C SER A 103 10.76 -14.45 5.95
N GLU A 104 9.60 -14.41 6.63
CA GLU A 104 8.41 -15.19 6.26
C GLU A 104 7.92 -14.84 4.85
N PHE A 105 7.83 -13.54 4.54
CA PHE A 105 7.40 -13.04 3.25
C PHE A 105 8.29 -13.57 2.10
N LYS A 106 9.62 -13.56 2.28
CA LYS A 106 10.56 -14.12 1.30
C LYS A 106 10.45 -15.63 1.18
N MET A 107 10.26 -16.37 2.27
CA MET A 107 10.06 -17.82 2.20
C MET A 107 8.86 -18.19 1.34
N VAL A 108 7.79 -17.39 1.38
CA VAL A 108 6.57 -17.65 0.60
C VAL A 108 6.71 -17.19 -0.86
N PHE A 109 7.34 -16.04 -1.12
CA PHE A 109 7.28 -15.39 -2.45
C PHE A 109 8.60 -15.29 -3.21
N ALA A 110 9.75 -15.67 -2.63
CA ALA A 110 11.04 -15.63 -3.34
C ALA A 110 11.43 -16.98 -3.98
N ALA A 111 10.68 -18.05 -3.71
CA ALA A 111 11.02 -19.42 -4.13
C ALA A 111 10.55 -19.80 -5.54
N GLU A 112 9.84 -18.92 -6.25
CA GLU A 112 9.13 -19.28 -7.49
C GLU A 112 9.90 -18.98 -8.80
N SER A 113 11.18 -18.58 -8.70
CA SER A 113 11.98 -18.16 -9.87
C SER A 113 13.02 -19.18 -10.34
N ASP A 114 12.99 -20.44 -9.88
CA ASP A 114 13.92 -21.47 -10.37
C ASP A 114 13.33 -22.22 -11.56
N GLU A 115 13.27 -21.54 -12.70
CA GLU A 115 13.21 -22.20 -14.01
C GLU A 115 14.36 -21.67 -14.87
N THR A 116 15.57 -22.16 -14.59
CA THR A 116 16.62 -22.18 -15.63
C THR A 116 16.79 -23.62 -16.11
N THR A 117 16.02 -23.91 -17.14
CA THR A 117 16.14 -25.04 -18.05
C THR A 117 17.59 -25.19 -18.55
N ASP A 118 18.41 -26.02 -17.90
CA ASP A 118 19.54 -26.66 -18.57
C ASP A 118 19.06 -28.01 -19.14
N SER A 119 18.19 -27.91 -20.13
CA SER A 119 18.00 -28.96 -21.12
C SER A 119 18.76 -28.53 -22.37
N ARG A 120 20.09 -28.71 -22.36
CA ARG A 120 20.86 -28.79 -23.60
C ARG A 120 21.57 -30.13 -23.67
N HIS A 121 20.75 -31.10 -24.06
CA HIS A 121 21.14 -32.27 -24.81
C HIS A 121 21.91 -31.82 -26.08
N PHE A 122 23.21 -32.14 -26.14
CA PHE A 122 23.91 -32.71 -27.30
C PHE A 122 25.16 -33.44 -26.81
#